data_AF-A0A8I1B4P4-F1
#
_entry.id   AF-A0A8I1B4P4-F1
#
_cell.length_a   1.000
_cell.length_b   1.000
_cell.length_c   1.000
_cell.angle_alpha   90.00
_cell.angle_beta   90.00
_cell.angle_gamma   90.00
#
_symmetry.space_group_name_H-M   'P 1'
#
loop_
_entity.id
_entity.type
_entity.pdbx_description
1 polymer ?
#
loop_
_entity_poly.entity_id
_entity_poly.type
_entity_poly.pdbx_seq_one_letter_code
_entity_poly.pdbx_strand_id
1 'polypeptide(L)' 'LAVNAALTLQRPLLIKGEPGTGKTMLAEEVARALDRPLLQWHIKSTTKAHQGLYEYDAVSRLRDSQLGDEKVRDIRNYI' A
#
# COMPACT_ATOMS: atom_id res chain seq x y z
N LEU A 1 0.01 -21.71 -11.35
CA LEU A 1 -1.33 -22.01 -10.79
C LEU A 1 -1.68 -21.15 -9.57
N ALA A 2 -0.81 -21.04 -8.55
CA ALA A 2 -1.09 -20.30 -7.32
C ALA A 2 -1.46 -18.82 -7.52
N VAL A 3 -0.75 -18.11 -8.42
CA VAL A 3 -1.05 -16.70 -8.76
C VAL A 3 -2.48 -16.56 -9.30
N ASN A 4 -2.85 -17.36 -10.30
CA ASN A 4 -4.19 -17.32 -10.89
C ASN A 4 -5.27 -17.66 -9.86
N ALA A 5 -5.03 -18.64 -8.98
CA ALA A 5 -5.97 -18.97 -7.92
C ALA A 5 -6.17 -17.81 -6.94
N ALA A 6 -5.10 -17.13 -6.53
CA ALA A 6 -5.17 -15.96 -5.65
C ALA A 6 -5.93 -14.80 -6.30
N LEU A 7 -5.70 -14.56 -7.59
CA LEU A 7 -6.43 -13.55 -8.38
C LEU A 7 -7.93 -13.88 -8.46
N THR A 8 -8.28 -15.11 -8.86
CA THR A 8 -9.68 -15.54 -9.01
C THR A 8 -10.44 -15.50 -7.69
N LEU A 9 -9.81 -15.89 -6.59
CA LEU A 9 -10.44 -15.91 -5.27
C LEU A 9 -10.38 -14.56 -4.55
N GLN A 10 -9.66 -13.58 -5.11
CA GLN A 10 -9.35 -12.31 -4.45
C GLN A 10 -8.76 -12.50 -3.03
N ARG A 11 -7.91 -13.50 -2.87
CA ARG A 11 -7.24 -13.80 -1.59
C ARG A 11 -5.75 -13.50 -1.70
N PRO A 12 -5.12 -13.01 -0.61
CA PRO A 12 -3.68 -12.74 -0.61
C PRO A 12 -2.87 -14.01 -0.81
N LEU A 13 -1.75 -13.90 -1.52
CA LEU A 13 -0.80 -14.99 -1.75
C LEU A 13 0.49 -14.76 -0.96
N LEU A 14 0.82 -15.69 -0.06
CA LEU A 14 2.09 -15.69 0.66
C LEU A 14 3.07 -16.66 -0.01
N ILE A 15 4.21 -16.15 -0.48
CA ILE A 15 5.25 -16.94 -1.16
C ILE A 15 6.40 -17.20 -0.18
N LYS A 16 6.78 -18.47 0.02
CA LYS A 16 7.89 -18.89 0.88
C LYS A 16 8.95 -19.67 0.09
N GLY A 17 10.12 -19.89 0.67
CA GLY A 17 11.18 -20.77 0.16
C GLY A 17 12.57 -20.14 0.26
N GLU A 18 13.56 -20.79 -0.35
CA GLU A 18 14.97 -20.42 -0.18
C GLU A 18 15.32 -19.05 -0.79
N PRO A 19 16.33 -18.34 -0.26
CA PRO A 19 16.88 -17.14 -0.88
C PRO A 19 17.30 -17.40 -2.33
N GLY A 20 17.13 -16.41 -3.21
CA GLY A 20 17.54 -16.53 -4.62
C GLY A 20 16.58 -17.31 -5.53
N THR A 21 15.48 -17.87 -5.03
CA THR A 21 14.50 -18.63 -5.84
C THR A 21 13.48 -17.77 -6.59
N GLY A 22 13.80 -16.51 -6.89
CA GLY A 22 12.99 -15.65 -7.77
C GLY A 22 11.68 -15.09 -7.18
N LYS A 23 11.50 -15.07 -5.85
CA LYS A 23 10.25 -14.57 -5.22
C LYS A 23 9.96 -13.10 -5.53
N THR A 24 10.99 -12.26 -5.49
CA THR A 24 10.89 -10.83 -5.82
C THR A 24 10.58 -10.65 -7.31
N MET A 25 11.29 -11.38 -8.17
CA MET A 25 11.06 -11.38 -9.62
C MET A 25 9.64 -11.82 -9.98
N LEU A 26 9.07 -12.80 -9.25
CA LEU A 26 7.68 -13.20 -9.46
C LEU A 26 6.70 -12.04 -9.24
N ALA A 27 6.90 -11.19 -8.23
CA ALA A 27 6.03 -10.03 -8.00
C ALA A 27 6.15 -9.00 -9.14
N GLU A 28 7.37 -8.75 -9.63
CA GLU A 28 7.63 -7.86 -10.76
C GLU A 28 6.98 -8.35 -12.06
N GLU A 29 7.15 -9.63 -12.39
CA GLU A 29 6.58 -10.22 -13.59
C GLU A 29 5.05 -10.29 -13.52
N VAL A 30 4.47 -10.56 -12.35
CA VAL A 30 3.00 -10.54 -12.17
C VAL A 30 2.45 -9.13 -12.35
N ALA A 31 3.10 -8.11 -11.78
CA ALA A 31 2.67 -6.72 -11.95
C ALA A 31 2.74 -6.28 -13.42
N ARG A 32 3.82 -6.62 -14.12
CA ARG A 32 3.99 -6.35 -15.55
C ARG A 32 2.94 -7.07 -16.40
N ALA A 33 2.69 -8.35 -16.15
CA ALA A 33 1.72 -9.15 -16.90
C ALA A 33 0.28 -8.67 -16.71
N LEU A 34 -0.03 -8.03 -15.58
CA LEU A 34 -1.35 -7.49 -15.27
C LEU A 34 -1.50 -5.99 -15.61
N ASP A 35 -0.43 -5.35 -16.11
CA ASP A 35 -0.35 -3.89 -16.30
C ASP A 35 -0.79 -3.10 -15.05
N ARG A 36 -0.22 -3.48 -13.89
CA ARG A 36 -0.53 -2.85 -12.60
C ARG A 36 0.72 -2.27 -11.94
N PRO A 37 0.57 -1.18 -11.16
CA PRO A 37 1.69 -0.66 -10.37
C PRO A 37 2.13 -1.70 -9.33
N LEU A 38 3.45 -1.88 -9.20
CA LEU A 38 4.05 -2.67 -8.13
C LEU A 38 4.33 -1.77 -6.93
N LEU A 39 3.55 -1.92 -5.87
CA LEU A 39 3.78 -1.24 -4.61
C LEU A 39 4.71 -2.08 -3.74
N GLN A 40 5.91 -1.58 -3.48
CA GLN A 40 6.90 -2.27 -2.66
C GLN A 40 6.93 -1.68 -1.24
N TRP A 41 6.75 -2.55 -0.24
CA TRP A 41 6.90 -2.16 1.17
C TRP A 41 7.81 -3.16 1.90
N HIS A 42 8.95 -2.66 2.37
CA HIS A 42 9.95 -3.45 3.07
C HIS A 42 9.60 -3.53 4.56
N ILE A 43 9.27 -4.74 5.03
CA ILE A 43 8.93 -5.00 6.44
C ILE A 43 10.18 -5.47 7.21
N LYS A 44 10.40 -4.87 8.37
CA LYS A 44 11.39 -5.29 9.37
C LYS A 44 10.67 -5.75 10.63
N SER A 45 11.36 -6.43 11.54
CA SER A 45 10.81 -6.82 12.86
C SER A 45 10.38 -5.61 13.71
N THR A 46 10.95 -4.44 13.44
CA THR A 46 10.61 -3.18 14.10
C THR A 46 9.50 -2.40 13.41
N THR A 47 9.02 -2.85 12.25
CA THR A 47 7.93 -2.19 11.52
C THR A 47 6.61 -2.41 12.26
N LYS A 48 5.90 -1.33 12.54
CA LYS A 48 4.59 -1.33 13.19
C LYS A 48 3.49 -1.09 12.17
N ALA A 49 2.31 -1.67 12.39
CA ALA A 49 1.19 -1.60 11.45
C ALA A 49 0.77 -0.16 11.10
N HIS A 50 0.78 0.76 12.09
CA HIS A 50 0.42 2.16 11.87
C HIS A 50 1.30 2.86 10.82
N GLN A 51 2.56 2.43 10.64
CA GLN A 51 3.47 3.02 9.66
C GLN A 51 3.10 2.68 8.21
N GLY A 52 2.20 1.71 8.00
CA GLY A 52 1.61 1.39 6.70
C GLY A 52 0.21 1.96 6.50
N LEU A 53 -0.31 2.70 7.48
CA LEU A 53 -1.60 3.39 7.37
C LEU A 53 -1.35 4.84 6.98
N TYR A 54 -2.33 5.45 6.33
CA TYR A 54 -2.33 6.89 6.15
C TYR A 54 -2.57 7.60 7.49
N GLU A 55 -1.91 8.73 7.69
CA GLU A 55 -2.09 9.56 8.89
C GLU A 55 -3.02 10.72 8.56
N TYR A 56 -4.10 10.85 9.34
CA TYR A 56 -5.03 11.95 9.16
C TYR A 56 -4.66 13.12 10.08
N ASP A 57 -4.26 14.25 9.50
CA ASP A 57 -3.97 15.48 10.25
C ASP A 57 -5.24 16.27 10.57
N ALA A 58 -5.94 15.81 11.60
CA ALA A 58 -7.15 16.46 12.09
C ALA A 58 -6.89 17.88 12.62
N VAL A 59 -5.68 18.17 13.12
CA VAL A 59 -5.35 19.44 13.77
C VAL A 59 -5.16 20.54 12.73
N SER A 60 -4.37 20.27 11.69
CA SER A 60 -4.19 21.22 10.58
C SER A 60 -5.51 21.48 9.86
N ARG A 61 -6.33 20.43 9.64
CA ARG A 61 -7.65 20.60 9.03
C ARG A 61 -8.59 21.47 9.86
N LEU A 62 -8.60 21.28 11.19
CA LEU A 62 -9.42 22.09 12.08
C LEU A 62 -8.99 23.57 12.01
N ARG A 63 -7.69 23.83 12.08
CA ARG A 63 -7.13 25.19 11.97
C ARG A 63 -7.54 25.86 10.66
N ASP A 64 -7.34 25.19 9.54
CA ASP A 64 -7.66 25.72 8.22
C ASP A 64 -9.17 25.96 8.05
N SER A 65 -10.01 25.10 8.67
CA SER A 65 -11.47 25.27 8.70
C SER A 65 -11.90 26.53 9.44
N GLN A 66 -11.19 26.93 10.49
CA GLN A 66 -11.48 28.16 11.24
C GLN A 66 -11.04 29.41 10.47
N LEU A 67 -10.01 29.29 9.63
CA LEU A 67 -9.47 30.39 8.83
C LEU A 67 -10.18 30.58 7.48
N GLY A 68 -11.14 29.71 7.14
CA GLY A 68 -11.88 29.76 5.88
C GLY A 68 -11.06 29.34 4.65
N ASP A 69 -10.02 28.52 4.84
CA ASP A 69 -9.17 28.05 3.74
C ASP A 69 -9.94 27.08 2.82
N GLU A 70 -9.87 27.30 1.51
CA GLU A 70 -10.54 26.45 0.50
C GLU A 70 -10.01 25.01 0.50
N LYS A 71 -8.78 24.79 0.98
CA LYS A 71 -8.15 23.46 1.08
C LYS A 71 -8.97 22.47 1.91
N VAL A 72 -9.76 22.96 2.87
CA VAL A 72 -10.57 22.14 3.79
C VAL A 72 -11.64 21.32 3.05
N ARG A 73 -12.01 21.75 1.84
CA ARG A 73 -13.01 21.07 0.99
C ARG A 73 -12.50 19.75 0.43
N ASP A 74 -11.18 19.56 0.29
CA ASP A 74 -10.59 18.29 -0.15
C ASP A 74 -9.85 17.60 1.00
N ILE A 75 -10.38 16.44 1.42
CA ILE A 75 -9.81 15.64 2.51
C ILE A 75 -8.39 15.14 2.21
N ARG A 76 -8.03 15.01 0.93
CA ARG A 76 -6.69 14.53 0.50
C ARG A 76 -5.57 15.46 0.94
N ASN A 77 -5.87 16.71 1.26
CA ASN A 77 -4.89 17.66 1.79
C ASN A 77 -4.43 17.33 3.23
N TYR A 78 -5.07 16.35 3.88
CA TYR A 78 -4.89 16.01 5.28
C TYR A 78 -4.70 14.51 5.53
N ILE A 79 -4.44 13.72 4.48
CA ILE A 79 -4.20 12.25 4.51
C ILE A 79 -2.76 11.96 4.10
#